data_AF-A0A3D2TRM6-F1
#
_entry.id   AF-A0A3D2TRM6-F1
#
_cell.length_a   1.000
_cell.length_b   1.000
_cell.length_c   1.000
_cell.angle_alpha   90.00
_cell.angle_beta   90.00
_cell.angle_gamma   90.00
#
_symmetry.space_group_name_H-M   'P 1'
#
loop_
_entity.id
_entity.type
_entity.pdbx_description
1 polymer ?
#
loop_
_entity_poly.entity_id
_entity_poly.type
_entity_poly.pdbx_seq_one_letter_code
_entity_poly.pdbx_strand_id
1 'polypeptide(L)'
;MSEIKDNKDNFENTAFDTEVENLFDEPDASPEEVRDAVLESMDKTKKRVKTAKKIGIAIAVVLLAFIIGLIVISASDSVKNSLVTAMMPKSITAGQTSNDKVFYVEKNDEYDKDKDEPIDAWKYYYIGGDDGKTKQYLDKGNYTSHVGAETQSVAAGFFLKANEKYNVVKNVLKVIVAIFVIALIAFLIWVWYLVFCLREDKKKLAKLDFDSESQQSFAEDEQPKRKKLKKSKKNRK
;
A
#
# COMPACT_ATOMS: atom_id res chain seq x y z
N MET A 1 22.77 1.13 -19.72
CA MET A 1 22.12 2.37 -19.24
C MET A 1 20.96 1.97 -18.34
N SER A 2 21.20 1.95 -17.04
CA SER A 2 20.18 2.00 -15.98
C SER A 2 20.95 2.08 -14.66
N GLU A 3 21.13 3.30 -14.21
CA GLU A 3 21.76 3.66 -12.94
C GLU A 3 21.02 2.96 -11.80
N ILE A 4 21.74 2.10 -11.07
CA ILE A 4 21.38 1.68 -9.74
C ILE A 4 21.61 2.90 -8.87
N LYS A 5 20.56 3.68 -8.60
CA LYS A 5 20.63 4.73 -7.60
C LYS A 5 20.70 4.08 -6.24
N ASP A 6 21.88 4.19 -5.64
CA ASP A 6 22.19 3.79 -4.28
C ASP A 6 21.15 4.35 -3.30
N ASN A 7 20.45 3.43 -2.65
CA ASN A 7 19.59 3.65 -1.50
C ASN A 7 20.47 4.00 -0.29
N LYS A 8 21.05 5.20 -0.28
CA LYS A 8 21.95 5.70 0.76
C LYS A 8 21.20 6.35 1.93
N ASP A 9 19.91 6.63 1.76
CA ASP A 9 19.11 7.43 2.70
C ASP A 9 18.59 6.66 3.92
N ASN A 10 18.79 5.33 3.98
CA ASN A 10 18.33 4.51 5.10
C ASN A 10 19.40 4.19 6.15
N PHE A 11 20.67 4.54 5.90
CA PHE A 11 21.76 4.27 6.84
C PHE A 11 22.23 5.51 7.64
N GLU A 12 21.75 6.71 7.29
CA GLU A 12 22.06 7.94 8.03
C GLU A 12 21.20 8.13 9.29
N ASN A 13 20.09 7.38 9.43
CA ASN A 13 19.20 7.50 10.60
C ASN A 13 19.82 6.91 11.88
N THR A 14 20.81 6.01 11.79
CA THR A 14 21.55 5.57 12.98
C THR A 14 22.68 6.52 13.32
N ALA A 15 23.24 7.26 12.35
CA ALA A 15 24.39 8.14 12.60
C ALA A 15 24.00 9.42 13.33
N PHE A 16 22.82 9.99 13.04
CA PHE A 16 22.36 11.23 13.68
C PHE A 16 21.86 11.00 15.12
N ASP A 17 21.20 9.86 15.39
CA ASP A 17 20.86 9.47 16.77
C ASP A 17 22.13 9.16 17.58
N THR A 18 23.18 8.62 16.96
CA THR A 18 24.49 8.38 17.62
C THR A 18 25.20 9.69 17.99
N GLU A 19 25.13 10.74 17.18
CA GLU A 19 25.73 12.05 17.52
C GLU A 19 25.04 12.73 18.70
N VAL A 20 23.70 12.67 18.79
CA VAL A 20 22.96 13.23 19.92
C VAL A 20 23.22 12.42 21.19
N GLU A 21 23.30 11.09 21.10
CA GLU A 21 23.60 10.22 22.25
C GLU A 21 25.06 10.40 22.74
N ASN A 22 26.02 10.59 21.83
CA ASN A 22 27.42 10.88 22.18
C ASN A 22 27.61 12.27 22.82
N LEU A 23 26.79 13.27 22.48
CA LEU A 23 26.83 14.59 23.11
C LEU A 23 26.29 14.58 24.56
N PHE A 24 25.46 13.60 24.92
CA PHE A 24 25.06 13.40 26.33
C PHE A 24 26.18 12.74 27.17
N ASP A 25 27.15 12.09 26.54
CA ASP A 25 28.30 11.44 27.18
C ASP A 25 29.59 12.29 27.15
N GLU A 26 29.61 13.44 26.46
CA GLU A 26 30.71 14.40 26.53
C GLU A 26 30.62 15.24 27.82
N PRO A 27 31.63 15.19 28.71
CA PRO A 27 31.58 15.85 30.01
C PRO A 27 31.57 17.40 29.94
N ASP A 28 31.71 18.00 28.75
CA ASP A 28 31.90 19.44 28.53
C ASP A 28 30.83 20.09 27.61
N ALA A 29 29.80 19.37 27.16
CA ALA A 29 28.76 19.95 26.29
C ALA A 29 27.92 21.01 27.03
N SER A 30 27.82 22.22 26.45
CA SER A 30 27.09 23.30 27.11
C SER A 30 25.56 23.05 27.07
N PRO A 31 24.80 23.45 28.11
CA PRO A 31 23.35 23.25 28.15
C PRO A 31 22.60 23.86 26.95
N GLU A 32 23.19 24.89 26.31
CA GLU A 32 22.63 25.56 25.13
C GLU A 32 22.77 24.71 23.86
N GLU A 33 23.91 24.04 23.64
CA GLU A 33 24.13 23.18 22.47
C GLU A 33 23.24 21.93 22.48
N VAL A 34 23.06 21.32 23.67
CA VAL A 34 22.15 20.18 23.85
C VAL A 34 20.69 20.60 23.59
N ARG A 35 20.30 21.82 23.99
CA ARG A 35 18.96 22.36 23.76
C ARG A 35 18.68 22.63 22.29
N ASP A 36 19.64 23.22 21.57
CA ASP A 36 19.48 23.53 20.14
C ASP A 36 19.40 22.26 19.29
N ALA A 37 20.20 21.23 19.60
CA ALA A 37 20.12 19.92 18.94
C ALA A 37 18.75 19.24 19.14
N VAL A 38 18.18 19.30 20.36
CA VAL A 38 16.84 18.77 20.66
C VAL A 38 15.74 19.57 19.95
N LEU A 39 15.88 20.90 19.83
CA LEU A 39 14.91 21.71 19.08
C LEU A 39 14.92 21.39 17.58
N GLU A 40 16.10 21.19 17.00
CA GLU A 40 16.24 20.83 15.59
C GLU A 40 15.63 19.45 15.28
N SER A 41 15.88 18.44 16.13
CA SER A 41 15.32 17.09 15.99
C SER A 41 13.80 17.10 16.15
N MET A 42 13.26 17.90 17.08
CA MET A 42 11.82 18.08 17.27
C MET A 42 11.14 18.71 16.05
N ASP A 43 11.74 19.73 15.45
CA ASP A 43 11.16 20.41 14.30
C ASP A 43 11.18 19.54 13.04
N LYS A 44 12.26 18.77 12.83
CA LYS A 44 12.31 17.72 11.79
C LYS A 44 11.21 16.69 12.02
N THR A 45 11.03 16.20 13.24
CA THR A 45 10.01 15.18 13.57
C THR A 45 8.58 15.72 13.49
N LYS A 46 8.32 16.97 13.92
CA LYS A 46 7.02 17.66 13.72
C LYS A 46 6.64 17.77 12.26
N LYS A 47 7.59 18.15 11.40
CA LYS A 47 7.36 18.22 9.94
C LYS A 47 6.99 16.84 9.39
N ARG A 48 7.75 15.80 9.76
CA ARG A 48 7.48 14.40 9.37
C ARG A 48 6.10 13.92 9.83
N VAL A 49 5.68 14.20 11.07
CA VAL A 49 4.34 13.84 11.57
C VAL A 49 3.23 14.61 10.87
N LYS A 50 3.39 15.90 10.56
CA LYS A 50 2.40 16.66 9.78
C LYS A 50 2.22 16.05 8.39
N THR A 51 3.32 15.69 7.73
CA THR A 51 3.28 15.01 6.42
C THR A 51 2.63 13.63 6.53
N ALA A 52 3.02 12.83 7.52
CA ALA A 52 2.45 11.51 7.77
C ALA A 52 0.94 11.56 8.08
N LYS A 53 0.45 12.59 8.80
CA LYS A 53 -0.98 12.80 9.02
C LYS A 53 -1.75 13.08 7.72
N LYS A 54 -1.21 13.92 6.83
CA LYS A 54 -1.84 14.19 5.52
C LYS A 54 -1.90 12.93 4.67
N ILE A 55 -0.81 12.17 4.63
CA ILE A 55 -0.73 10.90 3.92
C ILE A 55 -1.70 9.87 4.54
N GLY A 56 -1.78 9.80 5.87
CA GLY A 56 -2.69 8.91 6.59
C GLY A 56 -4.17 9.17 6.27
N ILE A 57 -4.59 10.43 6.14
CA ILE A 57 -5.95 10.78 5.70
C ILE A 57 -6.18 10.31 4.27
N ALA A 58 -5.25 10.56 3.35
CA ALA A 58 -5.37 10.11 1.96
C ALA A 58 -5.46 8.58 1.87
N ILE A 59 -4.62 7.86 2.61
CA ILE A 59 -4.65 6.40 2.70
C ILE A 59 -5.98 5.91 3.28
N ALA A 60 -6.51 6.54 4.33
CA ALA A 60 -7.78 6.17 4.92
C ALA A 60 -8.96 6.32 3.95
N VAL A 61 -8.97 7.39 3.14
CA VAL A 61 -10.00 7.59 2.10
C VAL A 61 -9.89 6.54 1.00
N VAL A 62 -8.67 6.23 0.54
CA VAL A 62 -8.43 5.18 -0.46
C VAL A 62 -8.85 3.82 0.07
N LEU A 63 -8.54 3.51 1.33
CA LEU A 63 -8.95 2.28 2.00
C LEU A 63 -10.48 2.15 2.09
N LEU A 64 -11.16 3.23 2.46
CA LEU A 64 -12.62 3.24 2.54
C LEU A 64 -13.24 2.98 1.16
N ALA A 65 -12.77 3.67 0.12
CA ALA A 65 -13.21 3.45 -1.26
C ALA A 65 -12.92 2.02 -1.74
N PHE A 66 -11.76 1.47 -1.36
CA PHE A 66 -11.37 0.10 -1.69
C PHE A 66 -12.28 -0.93 -1.03
N ILE A 67 -12.60 -0.77 0.26
CA ILE A 67 -13.52 -1.66 0.98
C ILE A 67 -14.93 -1.61 0.36
N ILE A 68 -15.43 -0.41 0.04
CA ILE A 68 -16.71 -0.24 -0.65
C ILE A 68 -16.68 -0.96 -2.00
N GLY A 69 -15.61 -0.80 -2.78
CA GLY A 69 -15.41 -1.50 -4.06
C GLY A 69 -15.45 -3.03 -3.90
N LEU A 70 -14.78 -3.59 -2.89
CA LEU A 70 -14.81 -5.03 -2.61
C LEU A 70 -16.21 -5.52 -2.25
N ILE A 71 -16.99 -4.75 -1.50
CA ILE A 71 -18.37 -5.09 -1.14
C ILE A 71 -19.25 -5.12 -2.40
N VAL A 72 -19.15 -4.11 -3.27
CA VAL A 72 -19.92 -4.05 -4.52
C VAL A 72 -19.59 -5.22 -5.44
N ILE A 73 -18.31 -5.57 -5.58
CA ILE A 73 -17.87 -6.73 -6.38
C ILE A 73 -18.43 -8.05 -5.80
N SER A 74 -18.48 -8.17 -4.47
CA SER A 74 -18.93 -9.39 -3.79
C SER A 74 -20.45 -9.57 -3.80
N ALA A 75 -21.19 -8.46 -3.69
CA ALA A 75 -22.64 -8.45 -3.60
C ALA A 75 -23.35 -8.41 -4.98
N SER A 76 -22.70 -7.88 -6.02
CA SER A 76 -23.31 -7.77 -7.34
C SER A 76 -23.01 -9.00 -8.21
N ASP A 77 -24.04 -9.81 -8.46
CA ASP A 77 -23.93 -10.91 -9.41
C ASP A 77 -23.71 -10.42 -10.85
N SER A 78 -24.14 -9.21 -11.18
CA SER A 78 -23.86 -8.57 -12.48
C SER A 78 -22.37 -8.28 -12.67
N VAL A 79 -21.65 -7.86 -11.62
CA VAL A 79 -20.20 -7.65 -11.66
C VAL A 79 -19.46 -8.97 -11.78
N LYS A 80 -19.89 -10.01 -11.04
CA LYS A 80 -19.34 -11.37 -11.18
C LYS A 80 -19.52 -11.90 -12.60
N ASN A 81 -20.72 -11.78 -13.17
CA ASN A 81 -20.99 -12.26 -14.53
C ASN A 81 -20.15 -11.53 -15.58
N SER A 82 -20.02 -10.20 -15.45
CA SER A 82 -19.15 -9.41 -16.32
C SER A 82 -17.68 -9.80 -16.22
N LEU A 83 -17.21 -10.17 -15.02
CA LEU A 83 -15.83 -10.54 -14.77
C LEU A 83 -15.52 -11.96 -15.27
N VAL A 84 -16.42 -12.92 -15.04
CA VAL A 84 -16.34 -14.28 -15.61
C VAL A 84 -16.35 -14.22 -17.14
N THR A 85 -17.23 -13.39 -17.69
CA THR A 85 -17.28 -13.07 -19.13
C THR A 85 -15.96 -12.50 -19.65
N ALA A 86 -15.35 -11.54 -18.96
CA ALA A 86 -14.08 -10.95 -19.36
C ALA A 86 -12.90 -11.94 -19.27
N MET A 87 -12.99 -12.93 -18.38
CA MET A 87 -11.99 -13.98 -18.20
C MET A 87 -12.23 -15.22 -19.09
N MET A 88 -13.28 -15.20 -19.90
CA MET A 88 -13.58 -16.29 -20.82
C MET A 88 -12.40 -16.51 -21.77
N PRO A 89 -11.85 -17.74 -21.86
CA PRO A 89 -10.74 -18.01 -22.75
C PRO A 89 -11.21 -17.90 -24.21
N LYS A 90 -10.33 -17.43 -25.11
CA LYS A 90 -10.64 -17.33 -26.55
C LYS A 90 -10.80 -18.69 -27.23
N SER A 91 -10.17 -19.72 -26.67
CA SER A 91 -10.25 -21.10 -27.16
C SER A 91 -10.02 -22.11 -26.05
N ILE A 92 -10.52 -23.32 -26.26
CA ILE A 92 -10.25 -24.49 -25.43
C ILE A 92 -9.91 -25.69 -26.32
N THR A 93 -8.87 -26.44 -25.98
CA THR A 93 -8.62 -27.75 -26.58
C THR A 93 -9.49 -28.79 -25.89
N ALA A 94 -10.21 -29.62 -26.64
CA ALA A 94 -11.04 -30.70 -26.11
C ALA A 94 -10.23 -31.94 -25.68
N GLY A 95 -9.06 -31.73 -25.08
CA GLY A 95 -8.28 -32.78 -24.40
C GLY A 95 -8.89 -33.26 -23.08
N GLN A 96 -10.10 -32.83 -22.72
CA GLN A 96 -10.89 -33.33 -21.58
C GLN A 96 -12.11 -34.14 -22.05
N THR A 97 -12.30 -34.29 -23.37
CA THR A 97 -13.39 -35.03 -23.97
C THR A 97 -13.01 -35.53 -25.37
N SER A 98 -12.39 -36.72 -25.42
CA SER A 98 -12.27 -37.65 -26.57
C SER A 98 -11.83 -37.17 -27.96
N ASN A 99 -11.62 -35.89 -28.24
CA ASN A 99 -11.27 -35.37 -29.56
C ASN A 99 -10.30 -34.19 -29.45
N ASP A 100 -9.19 -34.23 -30.17
CA ASP A 100 -8.16 -33.19 -30.25
C ASP A 100 -8.60 -31.90 -30.99
N LYS A 101 -9.90 -31.59 -31.00
CA LYS A 101 -10.42 -30.37 -31.63
C LYS A 101 -10.24 -29.17 -30.71
N VAL A 102 -9.85 -28.05 -31.31
CA VAL A 102 -9.84 -26.75 -30.65
C VAL A 102 -11.16 -26.05 -30.94
N PHE A 103 -11.86 -25.71 -29.87
CA PHE A 103 -13.07 -24.90 -29.92
C PHE A 103 -12.73 -23.45 -29.60
N TYR A 104 -13.52 -22.56 -30.17
CA TYR A 104 -13.40 -21.11 -30.08
C TYR A 104 -14.74 -20.52 -29.65
N VAL A 105 -14.67 -19.33 -29.06
CA VAL A 105 -15.84 -18.55 -28.67
C VAL A 105 -15.70 -17.13 -29.21
N GLU A 106 -16.80 -16.60 -29.73
CA GLU A 106 -16.95 -15.20 -30.11
C GLU A 106 -18.25 -14.63 -29.57
N LYS A 107 -18.31 -13.30 -29.41
CA LYS A 107 -19.54 -12.64 -28.98
C LYS A 107 -20.58 -12.72 -30.10
N ASN A 108 -21.82 -12.90 -29.72
CA ASN A 108 -22.94 -12.78 -30.64
C ASN A 108 -23.37 -11.31 -30.74
N ASP A 109 -23.10 -10.66 -31.87
CA ASP A 109 -23.51 -9.26 -32.11
C ASP A 109 -25.04 -9.11 -32.27
N GLU A 110 -25.76 -10.21 -32.52
CA GLU A 110 -27.22 -10.25 -32.67
C GLU A 110 -27.95 -10.52 -31.35
N TYR A 111 -27.21 -10.70 -30.24
CA TYR A 111 -27.79 -11.05 -28.94
C TYR A 111 -28.66 -9.93 -28.35
N ASP A 112 -29.90 -10.28 -28.06
CA ASP A 112 -30.87 -9.44 -27.36
C ASP A 112 -31.10 -9.97 -25.94
N LYS A 113 -30.69 -9.22 -24.93
CA LYS A 113 -30.84 -9.59 -23.50
C LYS A 113 -32.29 -9.79 -23.07
N ASP A 114 -33.24 -9.16 -23.77
CA ASP A 114 -34.65 -9.22 -23.42
C ASP A 114 -35.37 -10.41 -24.09
N LYS A 115 -34.74 -11.04 -25.10
CA LYS A 115 -35.35 -12.12 -25.89
C LYS A 115 -34.59 -13.44 -25.86
N ASP A 116 -33.28 -13.38 -25.67
CA ASP A 116 -32.39 -14.53 -25.84
C ASP A 116 -31.89 -15.08 -24.50
N GLU A 117 -31.51 -16.36 -24.47
CA GLU A 117 -30.93 -16.97 -23.28
C GLU A 117 -29.51 -16.42 -23.06
N PRO A 118 -29.01 -16.31 -21.81
CA PRO A 118 -27.65 -15.82 -21.55
C PRO A 118 -26.53 -16.59 -22.26
N ILE A 119 -26.77 -17.85 -22.64
CA ILE A 119 -25.83 -18.67 -23.39
C ILE A 119 -25.71 -18.24 -24.86
N ASP A 120 -26.76 -17.63 -25.42
CA ASP A 120 -26.84 -17.18 -26.81
C ASP A 120 -26.05 -15.88 -27.05
N ALA A 121 -25.59 -15.24 -25.97
CA ALA A 121 -24.62 -14.15 -26.02
C ALA A 121 -23.28 -14.56 -26.65
N TRP A 122 -23.04 -15.88 -26.79
CA TRP A 122 -21.80 -16.47 -27.25
C TRP A 122 -22.03 -17.42 -28.42
N LYS A 123 -21.30 -17.21 -29.52
CA LYS A 123 -21.22 -18.17 -30.63
C LYS A 123 -20.01 -19.07 -30.40
N TYR A 124 -20.25 -20.37 -30.27
CA TYR A 124 -19.19 -21.37 -30.14
C TYR A 124 -18.95 -22.01 -31.50
N TYR A 125 -17.68 -22.21 -31.87
CA TYR A 125 -17.34 -22.86 -33.14
C TYR A 125 -16.05 -23.67 -33.04
N TYR A 126 -15.84 -24.58 -33.98
CA TYR A 126 -14.53 -25.14 -34.27
C TYR A 126 -14.19 -24.92 -35.74
N ILE A 127 -12.91 -24.98 -36.08
CA ILE A 127 -12.47 -24.92 -37.48
C ILE A 127 -12.46 -26.36 -38.01
N GLY A 128 -13.27 -26.64 -39.03
CA GLY A 128 -13.40 -27.97 -39.61
C GLY A 128 -14.40 -28.04 -40.76
N GLY A 129 -14.42 -29.18 -41.46
CA GLY A 129 -15.12 -29.35 -42.73
C GLY A 129 -14.15 -29.88 -43.78
N ASP A 130 -14.66 -30.17 -44.99
CA ASP A 130 -13.87 -30.79 -46.08
C ASP A 130 -12.63 -29.98 -46.49
N ASP A 131 -12.60 -28.68 -46.17
CA ASP A 131 -11.51 -27.75 -46.48
C ASP A 131 -10.57 -27.41 -45.31
N GLY A 132 -10.89 -27.88 -44.09
CA GLY A 132 -10.12 -27.60 -42.87
C GLY A 132 -10.04 -26.12 -42.47
N LYS A 133 -10.86 -25.23 -43.06
CA LYS A 133 -10.78 -23.77 -42.85
C LYS A 133 -12.12 -23.13 -42.51
N THR A 134 -13.22 -23.84 -42.73
CA THR A 134 -14.57 -23.33 -42.45
C THR A 134 -14.88 -23.34 -40.95
N LYS A 135 -15.56 -22.29 -40.46
CA LYS A 135 -16.10 -22.23 -39.10
C LYS A 135 -17.38 -23.08 -39.04
N GLN A 136 -17.39 -24.07 -38.18
CA GLN A 136 -18.57 -24.88 -37.88
C GLN A 136 -19.14 -24.40 -36.55
N TYR A 137 -20.28 -23.72 -36.60
CA TYR A 137 -20.97 -23.21 -35.42
C TYR A 137 -21.69 -24.34 -34.68
N LEU A 138 -21.62 -24.32 -33.35
CA LEU A 138 -22.30 -25.27 -32.48
C LEU A 138 -23.63 -24.69 -32.02
N ASP A 139 -24.69 -25.48 -32.12
CA ASP A 139 -25.98 -25.13 -31.54
C ASP A 139 -25.88 -25.11 -30.00
N LYS A 140 -26.16 -23.94 -29.40
CA LYS A 140 -26.03 -23.65 -27.95
C LYS A 140 -24.71 -24.14 -27.32
N GLY A 141 -23.64 -24.23 -28.11
CA GLY A 141 -22.33 -24.72 -27.66
C GLY A 141 -22.26 -26.21 -27.33
N ASN A 142 -23.13 -27.03 -27.92
CA ASN A 142 -23.11 -28.49 -27.80
C ASN A 142 -22.42 -29.13 -29.00
N TYR A 143 -21.52 -30.08 -28.73
CA TYR A 143 -20.78 -30.82 -29.75
C TYR A 143 -21.09 -32.31 -29.68
N THR A 144 -21.42 -32.91 -30.81
CA THR A 144 -21.62 -34.35 -30.96
C THR A 144 -20.62 -34.86 -31.97
N SER A 145 -19.71 -35.74 -31.55
CA SER A 145 -18.58 -36.18 -32.38
C SER A 145 -19.00 -37.01 -33.59
N HIS A 146 -20.03 -37.83 -33.44
CA HIS A 146 -20.63 -38.65 -34.50
C HIS A 146 -22.07 -38.99 -34.10
N VAL A 147 -22.89 -39.36 -35.08
CA VAL A 147 -24.31 -39.71 -34.83
C VAL A 147 -24.38 -40.87 -33.83
N GLY A 148 -25.04 -40.65 -32.69
CA GLY A 148 -25.13 -41.62 -31.59
C GLY A 148 -24.09 -41.45 -30.46
N ALA A 149 -23.13 -40.53 -30.60
CA ALA A 149 -22.21 -40.18 -29.52
C ALA A 149 -22.89 -39.33 -28.43
N GLU A 150 -22.34 -39.39 -27.21
CA GLU A 150 -22.74 -38.46 -26.16
C GLU A 150 -22.43 -37.00 -26.56
N THR A 151 -23.41 -36.13 -26.33
CA THR A 151 -23.29 -34.71 -26.62
C THR A 151 -22.53 -34.02 -25.50
N GLN A 152 -21.47 -33.30 -25.85
CA GLN A 152 -20.60 -32.61 -24.92
C GLN A 152 -20.88 -31.12 -24.94
N SER A 153 -21.04 -30.51 -23.76
CA SER A 153 -21.22 -29.07 -23.66
C SER A 153 -19.86 -28.36 -23.70
N VAL A 154 -19.50 -27.89 -24.88
CA VAL A 154 -18.31 -27.05 -25.11
C VAL A 154 -18.47 -25.72 -24.37
N ALA A 155 -19.68 -25.15 -24.36
CA ALA A 155 -20.01 -23.96 -23.58
C ALA A 155 -19.66 -24.13 -22.10
N ALA A 156 -20.06 -25.24 -21.47
CA ALA A 156 -19.72 -25.53 -20.07
C ALA A 156 -18.20 -25.58 -19.84
N GLY A 157 -17.43 -26.13 -20.78
CA GLY A 157 -15.96 -26.13 -20.72
C GLY A 157 -15.34 -24.73 -20.74
N PHE A 158 -15.89 -23.81 -21.54
CA PHE A 158 -15.46 -22.40 -21.55
C PHE A 158 -15.75 -21.72 -20.21
N PHE A 159 -16.97 -21.88 -19.67
CA PHE A 159 -17.35 -21.29 -18.38
C PHE A 159 -16.57 -21.89 -17.21
N LEU A 160 -16.29 -23.20 -17.23
CA LEU A 160 -15.49 -23.85 -16.19
C LEU A 160 -14.06 -23.31 -16.17
N LYS A 161 -13.39 -23.21 -17.32
CA LYS A 161 -12.05 -22.59 -17.41
C LYS A 161 -12.07 -21.10 -17.07
N ALA A 162 -13.13 -20.37 -17.43
CA ALA A 162 -13.28 -18.97 -17.04
C ALA A 162 -13.38 -18.85 -15.50
N ASN A 163 -14.13 -19.75 -14.86
CA ASN A 163 -14.28 -19.78 -13.42
C ASN A 163 -12.99 -20.20 -12.69
N GLU A 164 -12.21 -21.13 -13.26
CA GLU A 164 -10.87 -21.48 -12.76
C GLU A 164 -9.95 -20.25 -12.77
N LYS A 165 -9.89 -19.52 -13.90
CA LYS A 165 -9.13 -18.26 -13.99
C LYS A 165 -9.60 -17.22 -12.99
N TYR A 166 -10.92 -17.09 -12.83
CA TYR A 166 -11.51 -16.19 -11.85
C TYR A 166 -11.08 -16.53 -10.41
N ASN A 167 -11.10 -17.82 -10.05
CA ASN A 167 -10.64 -18.28 -8.74
C ASN A 167 -9.14 -17.99 -8.52
N VAL A 168 -8.30 -18.16 -9.55
CA VAL A 168 -6.88 -17.80 -9.47
C VAL A 168 -6.71 -16.30 -9.23
N VAL A 169 -7.38 -15.45 -10.01
CA VAL A 169 -7.31 -13.98 -9.85
C VAL A 169 -7.81 -13.56 -8.47
N LYS A 170 -8.92 -14.14 -8.00
CA LYS A 170 -9.47 -13.89 -6.67
C LYS A 170 -8.47 -14.26 -5.56
N ASN A 171 -7.77 -15.39 -5.71
CA ASN A 171 -6.75 -15.82 -4.75
C ASN A 171 -5.54 -14.89 -4.76
N VAL A 172 -5.04 -14.48 -5.94
CA VAL A 172 -3.94 -13.52 -6.05
C VAL A 172 -4.33 -12.18 -5.42
N LEU A 173 -5.54 -11.69 -5.69
CA LEU A 173 -6.05 -10.46 -5.08
C LEU A 173 -6.12 -10.57 -3.56
N LYS A 174 -6.57 -11.71 -3.03
CA LYS A 174 -6.60 -11.97 -1.58
C LYS A 174 -5.20 -11.90 -0.96
N VAL A 175 -4.18 -12.46 -1.61
CA VAL A 175 -2.78 -12.39 -1.14
C VAL A 175 -2.26 -10.95 -1.16
N ILE A 176 -2.52 -10.20 -2.23
CA ILE A 176 -2.11 -8.78 -2.33
C ILE A 176 -2.75 -7.96 -1.20
N VAL A 177 -4.03 -8.16 -0.94
CA VAL A 177 -4.73 -7.48 0.18
C VAL A 177 -4.10 -7.84 1.52
N ALA A 178 -3.75 -9.11 1.75
CA ALA A 178 -3.09 -9.52 2.98
C ALA A 178 -1.74 -8.82 3.19
N ILE A 179 -0.91 -8.72 2.13
CA ILE A 179 0.37 -8.00 2.17
C ILE A 179 0.14 -6.51 2.46
N PHE A 180 -0.87 -5.89 1.84
CA PHE A 180 -1.18 -4.48 2.05
C PHE A 180 -1.60 -4.19 3.50
N VAL A 181 -2.37 -5.09 4.13
CA VAL A 181 -2.74 -4.97 5.54
C VAL A 181 -1.51 -5.03 6.45
N ILE A 182 -0.56 -5.92 6.18
CA ILE A 182 0.70 -6.00 6.94
C ILE A 182 1.50 -4.70 6.79
N ALA A 183 1.62 -4.18 5.57
CA ALA A 183 2.30 -2.91 5.31
C ALA A 183 1.65 -1.72 6.04
N LEU A 184 0.31 -1.68 6.10
CA LEU A 184 -0.42 -0.66 6.86
C LEU A 184 -0.16 -0.74 8.36
N ILE A 185 -0.10 -1.94 8.93
CA ILE A 185 0.22 -2.12 10.35
C ILE A 185 1.64 -1.61 10.62
N ALA A 186 2.62 -1.96 9.79
CA ALA A 186 3.99 -1.45 9.92
C ALA A 186 4.04 0.09 9.81
N PHE A 187 3.28 0.68 8.88
CA PHE A 187 3.16 2.13 8.76
C PHE A 187 2.55 2.78 10.00
N LEU A 188 1.51 2.20 10.59
CA LEU A 188 0.90 2.71 11.82
C LEU A 188 1.86 2.65 13.01
N ILE A 189 2.64 1.56 13.14
CA ILE A 189 3.70 1.44 14.16
C ILE A 189 4.74 2.53 13.96
N TRP A 190 5.19 2.75 12.72
CA TRP A 190 6.16 3.80 12.39
C TRP A 190 5.65 5.20 12.73
N VAL A 191 4.39 5.51 12.40
CA VAL A 191 3.76 6.79 12.78
C VAL A 191 3.64 6.93 14.30
N TRP A 192 3.30 5.85 15.00
CA TRP A 192 3.23 5.84 16.46
C TRP A 192 4.60 6.12 17.09
N TYR A 193 5.66 5.50 16.57
CA TYR A 193 7.04 5.75 16.99
C TYR A 193 7.46 7.21 16.78
N LEU A 194 7.16 7.81 15.62
CA LEU A 194 7.43 9.23 15.38
C LEU A 194 6.72 10.15 16.39
N VAL A 195 5.48 9.84 16.77
CA VAL A 195 4.73 10.59 17.80
C VAL A 195 5.32 10.36 19.19
N PHE A 196 5.90 9.19 19.44
CA PHE A 196 6.57 8.87 20.70
C PHE A 196 7.87 9.66 20.86
N CYS A 197 8.77 9.66 19.86
CA CYS A 197 9.98 10.49 19.88
C CYS A 197 9.65 11.97 20.14
N LEU A 198 8.64 12.51 19.44
CA LEU A 198 8.14 13.87 19.68
C LEU A 198 7.64 14.15 21.09
N ARG A 199 7.20 13.13 21.82
CA ARG A 199 6.78 13.27 23.22
C ARG A 199 7.98 13.20 24.17
N GLU A 200 8.99 12.39 23.85
CA GLU A 200 10.20 12.31 24.65
C GLU A 200 11.06 13.55 24.53
N ASP A 201 11.26 14.06 23.32
CA ASP A 201 12.03 15.29 23.09
C ASP A 201 11.42 16.47 23.84
N LYS A 202 10.08 16.56 23.89
CA LYS A 202 9.37 17.57 24.70
C LYS A 202 9.63 17.43 26.19
N LYS A 203 9.77 16.20 26.69
CA LYS A 203 10.08 15.95 28.11
C LYS A 203 11.53 16.29 28.42
N LYS A 204 12.46 15.99 27.50
CA LYS A 204 13.89 16.35 27.62
C LYS A 204 14.07 17.87 27.62
N LEU A 205 13.41 18.57 26.69
CA LEU A 205 13.43 20.04 26.63
C LEU A 205 12.86 20.68 27.90
N ALA A 206 11.75 20.17 28.43
CA ALA A 206 11.15 20.69 29.66
C ALA A 206 12.04 20.50 30.90
N LYS A 207 12.84 19.43 30.94
CA LYS A 207 13.84 19.23 32.01
C LYS A 207 15.01 20.19 31.88
N LEU A 208 15.52 20.39 30.66
CA LEU A 208 16.61 21.35 30.40
C LEU A 208 16.19 22.79 30.73
N ASP A 209 14.98 23.21 30.33
CA ASP A 209 14.46 24.55 30.68
C ASP A 209 14.33 24.68 32.22
N PHE A 210 13.80 23.66 32.91
CA PHE A 210 13.67 23.67 34.38
C PHE A 210 15.03 23.70 35.10
N ASP A 211 16.00 22.90 34.65
CA ASP A 211 17.35 22.88 35.22
C ASP A 211 18.08 24.22 34.96
N SER A 212 17.86 24.85 33.80
CA SER A 212 18.43 26.16 33.46
C SER A 212 17.84 27.31 34.31
N GLU A 213 16.52 27.33 34.53
CA GLU A 213 15.88 28.28 35.45
C GLU A 213 16.35 28.06 36.89
N SER A 214 16.51 26.80 37.30
CA SER A 214 17.02 26.47 38.63
C SER A 214 18.46 26.99 38.80
N GLN A 215 19.36 26.75 37.85
CA GLN A 215 20.74 27.24 37.93
C GLN A 215 20.84 28.77 37.88
N GLN A 216 20.00 29.45 37.09
CA GLN A 216 19.92 30.92 37.11
C GLN A 216 19.44 31.45 38.47
N SER A 217 18.42 30.83 39.07
CA SER A 217 17.93 31.23 40.40
C SER A 217 18.97 31.02 41.51
N PHE A 218 19.74 29.93 41.45
CA PHE A 218 20.86 29.67 42.36
C PHE A 218 22.04 30.64 42.15
N ALA A 219 22.33 31.03 40.90
CA ALA A 219 23.38 31.99 40.58
C ALA A 219 23.03 33.45 40.98
N GLU A 220 21.74 33.80 41.02
CA GLU A 220 21.28 35.11 41.52
C GLU A 220 21.30 35.22 43.04
N ASP A 221 21.01 34.14 43.78
CA ASP A 221 21.06 34.13 45.25
C ASP A 221 22.49 34.12 45.82
N GLU A 222 23.50 33.72 45.03
CA GLU A 222 24.92 33.66 45.46
C GLU A 222 25.72 34.97 45.30
N GLN A 223 25.08 36.11 45.01
CA GLN A 223 25.75 37.42 44.94
C GLN A 223 25.59 38.27 46.24
N PRO A 224 26.31 38.02 47.36
CA PRO A 224 26.43 39.01 48.42
C PRO A 224 27.59 39.98 48.14
N LYS A 225 27.23 41.25 47.93
CA LYS A 225 27.98 42.46 48.33
C LYS A 225 29.45 42.57 47.87
N ARG A 226 29.70 43.04 46.64
CA ARG A 226 30.99 43.71 46.32
C ARG A 226 30.89 44.90 45.37
N LYS A 227 30.08 45.93 45.67
CA LYS A 227 30.27 47.27 45.06
C LYS A 227 29.94 48.43 46.02
N LYS A 228 30.64 48.51 47.16
CA LYS A 228 30.86 49.79 47.87
C LYS A 228 32.24 49.84 48.52
N LEU A 229 33.30 49.83 47.71
CA LEU A 229 34.61 50.34 48.13
C LEU A 229 35.45 50.66 46.89
N LYS A 230 35.32 51.88 46.34
CA LYS A 230 36.31 52.59 45.49
C LYS A 230 35.74 53.93 44.98
N LYS A 231 35.41 54.83 45.91
CA LYS A 231 35.35 56.28 45.65
C LYS A 231 35.89 57.02 46.88
N SER A 232 37.17 56.85 47.16
CA SER A 232 37.93 57.74 48.04
C SER A 232 39.42 57.48 47.81
N LYS A 233 39.98 58.15 46.80
CA LYS A 233 41.39 58.57 46.67
C LYS A 233 41.68 58.92 45.21
N LYS A 234 41.24 60.10 44.79
CA LYS A 234 41.98 60.93 43.82
C LYS A 234 41.47 62.36 43.90
N ASN A 235 41.98 63.11 44.88
CA ASN A 235 42.04 64.56 44.88
C ASN A 235 43.10 64.99 45.91
N ARG A 236 44.33 65.17 45.43
CA ARG A 236 45.39 66.05 45.99
C ARG A 236 46.66 65.87 45.15
N LYS A 237 46.81 66.70 44.13
CA LYS A 237 47.88 67.69 43.99
C LYS A 237 47.65 68.47 42.72
#